data_AF-D0RMC1-F1
#
_entry.id   AF-D0RMC1-F1
#
_cell.length_a   1.000
_cell.length_b   1.000
_cell.length_c   1.000
_cell.angle_alpha   90.00
_cell.angle_beta   90.00
_cell.angle_gamma   90.00
#
_symmetry.space_group_name_H-M   'P 1'
#
loop_
_entity.id
_entity.type
_entity.pdbx_description
1 polymer ?
#
loop_
_entity_poly.entity_id
_entity_poly.type
_entity_poly.pdbx_seq_one_letter_code
_entity_poly.pdbx_strand_id
1 'polypeptide(L)'
;MVIWASFSVTTAATDLATFITQNLRMELLPPYGVVSTSGARVDEFFYMSRWGSNFGEFGDAFLSLCEDDVSCKSRFDSKGVNGTLQQLIEEFDHDPNSTCAALVSSTFEAGESASFRLRSALGSALMDSIVRTLIPPVVYRLQRCAPDDLDILKQFFLAVSQANNAKTEDSALQSNLLQSLIVYSEMMERPLLS
;
A
#
# COMPACT_ATOMS: atom_id res chain seq x y z
N MET A 1 22.33 18.07 16.76
CA MET A 1 22.59 16.62 16.89
C MET A 1 21.31 15.98 17.40
N VAL A 2 20.75 15.06 16.59
CA VAL A 2 19.58 14.17 16.80
C VAL A 2 18.22 14.83 17.07
N ILE A 3 17.41 14.98 16.01
CA ILE A 3 15.95 15.06 16.07
C ILE A 3 15.42 13.85 15.28
N TRP A 4 15.37 12.70 15.93
CA TRP A 4 14.63 11.52 15.49
C TRP A 4 13.96 10.93 16.73
N ALA A 5 12.89 11.59 17.17
CA ALA A 5 11.86 11.12 18.09
C ALA A 5 10.81 12.23 18.04
N SER A 6 9.56 12.02 17.64
CA SER A 6 8.70 10.94 18.09
C SER A 6 7.45 10.87 17.23
N PHE A 7 7.37 9.86 16.36
CA PHE A 7 6.08 9.19 16.15
C PHE A 7 6.00 8.13 17.24
N SER A 8 5.07 8.28 18.17
CA SER A 8 4.83 7.31 19.23
C SER A 8 4.32 6.02 18.58
N VAL A 9 5.21 5.07 18.32
CA VAL A 9 4.91 3.76 17.70
C VAL A 9 3.81 3.03 18.49
N THR A 10 3.67 3.32 19.78
CA THR A 10 2.65 2.74 20.66
C THR A 10 1.25 3.28 20.39
N THR A 11 1.08 4.58 20.14
CA THR A 11 -0.24 5.17 19.85
C THR A 11 -0.74 4.69 18.48
N ALA A 12 0.12 4.73 17.46
CA ALA A 12 -0.21 4.25 16.12
C ALA A 12 -0.45 2.72 16.05
N ALA A 13 0.17 1.91 16.91
CA ALA A 13 -0.10 0.47 17.00
C ALA A 13 -1.44 0.17 17.70
N THR A 14 -1.81 0.98 18.70
CA THR A 14 -3.09 0.84 19.42
C THR A 14 -4.26 1.34 18.55
N ASP A 15 -4.06 2.46 17.87
CA ASP A 15 -4.99 2.98 16.86
C ASP A 15 -5.08 2.05 15.67
N LEU A 16 -3.99 1.38 15.26
CA LEU A 16 -4.07 0.34 14.24
C LEU A 16 -4.88 -0.86 14.69
N ALA A 17 -4.63 -1.42 15.88
CA ALA A 17 -5.39 -2.56 16.35
C ALA A 17 -6.89 -2.21 16.41
N THR A 18 -7.20 -0.99 16.82
CA THR A 18 -8.58 -0.47 16.90
C THR A 18 -9.17 -0.19 15.51
N PHE A 19 -8.41 0.40 14.58
CA PHE A 19 -8.80 0.73 13.21
C PHE A 19 -8.92 -0.53 12.33
N ILE A 20 -8.02 -1.50 12.50
CA ILE A 20 -8.17 -2.84 11.96
C ILE A 20 -9.44 -3.43 12.56
N THR A 21 -9.58 -3.55 13.89
CA THR A 21 -10.79 -4.15 14.49
C THR A 21 -12.12 -3.46 14.10
N GLN A 22 -12.11 -2.14 13.85
CA GLN A 22 -13.30 -1.36 13.48
C GLN A 22 -13.61 -1.37 11.97
N ASN A 23 -12.60 -1.28 11.09
CA ASN A 23 -12.77 -1.12 9.64
C ASN A 23 -12.34 -2.36 8.83
N LEU A 24 -11.54 -3.23 9.43
CA LEU A 24 -11.20 -4.57 8.98
C LEU A 24 -11.56 -5.56 10.08
N ARG A 25 -12.81 -6.05 10.12
CA ARG A 25 -13.13 -7.33 10.79
C ARG A 25 -12.49 -8.53 10.06
N MET A 26 -11.25 -8.35 9.62
CA MET A 26 -10.36 -9.28 9.00
C MET A 26 -9.26 -9.46 10.04
N GLU A 27 -9.47 -10.44 10.93
CA GLU A 27 -8.37 -10.97 11.74
C GLU A 27 -7.20 -11.22 10.81
N LEU A 28 -6.10 -10.50 11.06
CA LEU A 28 -4.74 -10.73 10.56
C LEU A 28 -4.70 -11.60 9.30
N LEU A 29 -4.62 -10.98 8.12
CA LEU A 29 -3.97 -11.66 7.01
C LEU A 29 -2.48 -11.73 7.35
N PRO A 30 -1.91 -12.87 7.79
CA PRO A 30 -0.51 -13.07 7.48
C PRO A 30 -0.41 -13.04 5.94
N PRO A 31 0.72 -12.60 5.38
CA PRO A 31 0.93 -12.55 3.93
C PRO A 31 0.71 -13.91 3.22
N TYR A 32 0.44 -14.99 3.96
CA TYR A 32 0.41 -16.37 3.51
C TYR A 32 -0.74 -17.22 4.10
N GLY A 33 -1.77 -16.61 4.71
CA GLY A 33 -2.90 -17.33 5.31
C GLY A 33 -4.16 -17.31 4.45
N VAL A 34 -4.77 -18.48 4.21
CA VAL A 34 -6.10 -18.59 3.60
C VAL A 34 -7.16 -18.38 4.68
N VAL A 35 -7.81 -17.22 4.70
CA VAL A 35 -8.98 -16.94 5.54
C VAL A 35 -10.21 -16.85 4.64
N SER A 36 -11.09 -17.86 4.70
CA SER A 36 -12.35 -17.80 3.96
C SER A 36 -13.35 -16.93 4.71
N THR A 37 -14.05 -16.03 4.00
CA THR A 37 -15.18 -15.27 4.58
C THR A 37 -16.49 -16.06 4.58
N SER A 38 -16.42 -17.40 4.57
CA SER A 38 -17.57 -18.32 4.51
C SER A 38 -18.59 -18.16 5.66
N GLY A 39 -18.26 -17.39 6.71
CA GLY A 39 -19.16 -17.01 7.80
C GLY A 39 -19.61 -15.53 7.82
N ALA A 40 -19.16 -14.69 6.88
CA ALA A 40 -19.59 -13.29 6.79
C ALA A 40 -21.01 -13.19 6.22
N ARG A 41 -21.72 -12.10 6.55
CA ARG A 41 -23.00 -11.82 5.90
C ARG A 41 -22.77 -11.57 4.41
N VAL A 42 -23.79 -11.80 3.58
CA VAL A 42 -23.67 -11.67 2.10
C VAL A 42 -23.25 -10.26 1.67
N ASP A 43 -23.64 -9.24 2.43
CA ASP A 43 -23.22 -7.85 2.25
C ASP A 43 -21.81 -7.53 2.76
N GLU A 44 -21.24 -8.40 3.59
CA GLU A 44 -19.92 -8.28 4.24
C GLU A 44 -18.90 -9.29 3.70
N PHE A 45 -19.28 -10.13 2.72
CA PHE A 45 -18.42 -11.16 2.15
C PHE A 45 -17.27 -10.53 1.34
N PHE A 46 -16.06 -11.03 1.53
CA PHE A 46 -14.92 -10.57 0.76
C PHE A 46 -14.96 -11.18 -0.64
N TYR A 47 -15.22 -10.33 -1.63
CA TYR A 47 -15.09 -10.71 -3.03
C TYR A 47 -13.79 -10.13 -3.59
N MET A 48 -13.00 -10.98 -4.25
CA MET A 48 -11.80 -10.58 -4.97
C MET A 48 -12.13 -9.54 -6.07
N SER A 49 -13.36 -9.56 -6.61
CA SER A 49 -13.86 -8.51 -7.53
C SER A 49 -13.85 -7.11 -6.92
N ARG A 50 -13.92 -7.00 -5.59
CA ARG A 50 -13.91 -5.75 -4.83
C ARG A 50 -12.55 -5.41 -4.23
N TRP A 51 -11.51 -6.21 -4.51
CA TRP A 51 -10.16 -6.01 -3.97
C TRP A 51 -9.69 -4.57 -4.12
N GLY A 52 -9.78 -4.01 -5.33
CA GLY A 52 -9.35 -2.63 -5.59
C GLY A 52 -10.12 -1.58 -4.78
N SER A 53 -11.43 -1.77 -4.57
CA SER A 53 -12.27 -0.84 -3.80
C SER A 53 -12.00 -0.96 -2.30
N ASN A 54 -11.93 -2.19 -1.78
CA ASN A 54 -11.74 -2.45 -0.34
C ASN A 54 -10.37 -1.97 0.14
N PHE A 55 -9.30 -2.26 -0.62
CA PHE A 55 -7.95 -1.82 -0.28
C PHE A 55 -7.72 -0.34 -0.62
N GLY A 56 -8.45 0.20 -1.60
CA GLY A 56 -8.49 1.64 -1.87
C GLY A 56 -9.02 2.43 -0.68
N GLU A 57 -10.14 2.02 -0.10
CA GLU A 57 -10.73 2.65 1.09
C GLU A 57 -9.80 2.58 2.31
N PHE A 58 -9.14 1.44 2.54
CA PHE A 58 -8.16 1.30 3.60
C PHE A 58 -6.95 2.23 3.41
N GLY A 59 -6.44 2.32 2.17
CA GLY A 59 -5.37 3.23 1.80
C GLY A 59 -5.76 4.69 2.04
N ASP A 60 -6.92 5.10 1.54
CA ASP A 60 -7.46 6.46 1.69
C ASP A 60 -7.59 6.85 3.17
N ALA A 61 -8.12 5.95 3.99
CA ALA A 61 -8.30 6.18 5.41
C ALA A 61 -6.97 6.19 6.18
N PHE A 62 -5.98 5.38 5.80
CA PHE A 62 -4.63 5.49 6.37
C PHE A 62 -3.98 6.82 6.01
N LEU A 63 -4.10 7.26 4.76
CA LEU A 63 -3.52 8.52 4.28
C LEU A 63 -4.21 9.74 4.92
N SER A 64 -5.51 9.66 5.23
CA SER A 64 -6.25 10.75 5.86
C SER A 64 -5.83 11.00 7.32
N LEU A 65 -5.24 10.03 8.01
CA LEU A 65 -4.67 10.23 9.35
C LEU A 65 -3.59 11.33 9.39
N CYS A 66 -2.95 11.62 8.25
CA CYS A 66 -2.00 12.73 8.15
C CYS A 66 -2.65 14.09 8.43
N GLU A 67 -3.96 14.24 8.21
CA GLU A 67 -4.70 15.49 8.46
C GLU A 67 -4.82 15.82 9.95
N ASP A 68 -4.73 14.81 10.81
CA ASP A 68 -4.77 14.95 12.27
C ASP A 68 -3.39 15.23 12.88
N ASP A 69 -2.31 14.95 12.13
CA ASP A 69 -0.94 15.25 12.54
C ASP A 69 -0.46 16.58 11.94
N VAL A 70 -0.23 17.59 12.79
CA VAL A 70 0.20 18.94 12.37
C VAL A 70 1.50 18.90 11.55
N SER A 71 2.44 18.02 11.90
CA SER A 71 3.73 17.94 11.21
C SER A 71 3.55 17.35 9.81
N CYS A 72 2.74 16.30 9.69
CA CYS A 72 2.40 15.65 8.42
C CYS A 72 1.58 16.61 7.54
N LYS A 73 0.46 17.11 8.04
CA LYS A 73 -0.41 18.06 7.34
C LYS A 73 0.35 19.27 6.80
N SER A 74 1.29 19.84 7.57
CA SER A 74 2.07 21.01 7.14
C SER A 74 2.97 20.78 5.91
N ARG A 75 3.14 19.53 5.47
CA ARG A 75 3.95 19.16 4.30
C ARG A 75 3.13 19.06 3.02
N PHE A 76 1.81 19.01 3.14
CA PHE A 76 0.91 18.86 2.00
C PHE A 76 0.02 20.10 1.89
N ASP A 77 -0.30 20.49 0.66
CA ASP A 77 -1.29 21.53 0.41
C ASP A 77 -2.69 21.05 0.80
N SER A 78 -3.73 21.85 0.56
CA SER A 78 -5.12 21.52 0.88
C SER A 78 -5.66 20.23 0.24
N LYS A 79 -4.91 19.61 -0.68
CA LYS A 79 -5.24 18.32 -1.30
C LYS A 79 -4.91 17.12 -0.40
N GLY A 80 -4.10 17.32 0.64
CA GLY A 80 -3.62 16.25 1.53
C GLY A 80 -2.78 15.20 0.80
N VAL A 81 -2.42 14.13 1.52
CA VAL A 81 -1.56 13.07 0.96
C VAL A 81 -2.24 12.33 -0.21
N ASN A 82 -3.55 12.08 -0.10
CA ASN A 82 -4.27 11.33 -1.12
C ASN A 82 -4.30 12.07 -2.46
N GLY A 83 -4.65 13.37 -2.44
CA GLY A 83 -4.64 14.19 -3.65
C GLY A 83 -3.24 14.38 -4.23
N THR A 84 -2.20 14.47 -3.39
CA THR A 84 -0.81 14.49 -3.86
C THR A 84 -0.41 13.17 -4.53
N LEU A 85 -0.77 12.03 -3.95
CA LEU A 85 -0.46 10.73 -4.53
C LEU A 85 -1.18 10.52 -5.87
N GLN A 86 -2.44 10.91 -5.96
CA GLN A 86 -3.19 10.87 -7.23
C GLN A 86 -2.52 11.75 -8.30
N GLN A 87 -2.08 12.96 -7.93
CA GLN A 87 -1.36 13.83 -8.86
C GLN A 87 -0.04 13.20 -9.33
N LEU A 88 0.76 12.62 -8.43
CA LEU A 88 2.00 11.94 -8.78
C LEU A 88 1.78 10.77 -9.76
N ILE A 89 0.70 10.01 -9.55
CA ILE A 89 0.29 8.93 -10.42
C ILE A 89 0.01 9.44 -11.84
N GLU A 90 -0.77 10.51 -11.95
CA GLU A 90 -1.12 11.13 -13.24
C GLU A 90 0.12 11.72 -13.92
N GLU A 91 1.01 12.36 -13.17
CA GLU A 91 2.29 12.89 -13.66
C GLU A 91 3.20 11.77 -14.18
N PHE A 92 3.26 10.62 -13.50
CA PHE A 92 4.08 9.48 -13.92
C PHE A 92 3.54 8.79 -15.18
N ASP A 93 2.21 8.77 -15.34
CA ASP A 93 1.58 8.29 -16.57
C ASP A 93 1.78 9.27 -17.74
N HIS A 94 1.83 10.57 -17.45
CA HIS A 94 2.04 11.61 -18.45
C HIS A 94 3.50 11.75 -18.90
N ASP A 95 4.45 11.76 -17.96
CA ASP A 95 5.88 11.83 -18.20
C ASP A 95 6.64 10.67 -17.51
N PRO A 96 6.65 9.48 -18.15
CA PRO A 96 7.31 8.30 -17.59
C PRO A 96 8.84 8.43 -17.52
N ASN A 97 9.43 9.44 -18.17
CA ASN A 97 10.87 9.68 -18.19
C ASN A 97 11.32 10.80 -17.24
N SER A 98 10.39 11.43 -16.51
CA SER A 98 10.74 12.34 -15.43
C SER A 98 11.68 11.68 -14.42
N THR A 99 12.51 12.46 -13.73
CA THR A 99 13.56 11.92 -12.85
C THR A 99 13.03 10.93 -11.82
N CYS A 100 11.91 11.24 -11.15
CA CYS A 100 11.31 10.35 -10.16
C CYS A 100 10.53 9.18 -10.78
N ALA A 101 9.86 9.38 -11.94
CA ALA A 101 9.20 8.27 -12.63
C ALA A 101 10.23 7.23 -13.13
N ALA A 102 11.36 7.69 -13.67
CA ALA A 102 12.47 6.86 -14.09
C ALA A 102 13.14 6.13 -12.90
N LEU A 103 13.29 6.82 -11.76
CA LEU A 103 13.80 6.22 -10.53
C LEU A 103 12.92 5.06 -10.07
N VAL A 104 11.61 5.29 -9.94
CA VAL A 104 10.63 4.26 -9.55
C VAL A 104 10.59 3.14 -10.58
N SER A 105 10.75 3.45 -11.87
CA SER A 105 10.84 2.44 -12.91
C SER A 105 12.08 1.58 -12.77
N SER A 106 13.24 2.14 -12.43
CA SER A 106 14.49 1.38 -12.40
C SER A 106 14.59 0.31 -11.30
N THR A 107 13.72 0.35 -10.28
CA THR A 107 13.81 -0.51 -9.09
C THR A 107 12.93 -1.77 -9.13
N PHE A 108 12.07 -1.91 -10.15
CA PHE A 108 11.16 -3.05 -10.34
C PHE A 108 11.39 -3.71 -11.70
N GLU A 109 10.83 -4.91 -11.90
CA GLU A 109 10.94 -5.65 -13.17
C GLU A 109 10.44 -4.85 -14.38
N ALA A 110 11.05 -5.07 -15.55
CA ALA A 110 10.69 -4.36 -16.78
C ALA A 110 9.27 -4.76 -17.26
N GLY A 111 8.52 -3.80 -17.83
CA GLY A 111 7.21 -4.07 -18.45
C GLY A 111 6.05 -3.21 -17.93
N GLU A 112 6.11 -2.80 -16.67
CA GLU A 112 5.04 -2.01 -16.03
C GLU A 112 5.29 -0.49 -16.04
N SER A 113 4.24 0.33 -16.03
CA SER A 113 4.34 1.79 -15.95
C SER A 113 4.90 2.26 -14.59
N ALA A 114 5.49 3.46 -14.55
CA ALA A 114 5.98 4.05 -13.31
C ALA A 114 4.86 4.23 -12.27
N SER A 115 3.66 4.59 -12.72
CA SER A 115 2.49 4.76 -11.86
C SER A 115 2.01 3.42 -11.28
N PHE A 116 2.07 2.32 -12.04
CA PHE A 116 1.73 0.99 -11.55
C PHE A 116 2.73 0.55 -10.46
N ARG A 117 4.03 0.74 -10.72
CA ARG A 117 5.10 0.41 -9.76
C ARG A 117 4.97 1.23 -8.48
N LEU A 118 4.63 2.51 -8.58
CA LEU A 118 4.37 3.36 -7.43
C LEU A 118 3.22 2.80 -6.58
N ARG A 119 2.07 2.51 -7.20
CA ARG A 119 0.91 1.94 -6.50
C ARG A 119 1.24 0.60 -5.84
N SER A 120 1.95 -0.28 -6.56
CA SER A 120 2.36 -1.61 -6.06
C SER A 120 3.30 -1.51 -4.87
N ALA A 121 4.30 -0.62 -4.94
CA ALA A 121 5.25 -0.40 -3.86
C ALA A 121 4.59 0.16 -2.60
N LEU A 122 3.71 1.16 -2.76
CA LEU A 122 2.99 1.76 -1.63
C LEU A 122 1.97 0.78 -1.03
N GLY A 123 1.29 -0.03 -1.86
CA GLY A 123 0.42 -1.11 -1.39
C GLY A 123 1.19 -2.15 -0.58
N SER A 124 2.37 -2.55 -1.04
CA SER A 124 3.26 -3.47 -0.30
C SER A 124 3.73 -2.86 1.02
N ALA A 125 4.15 -1.59 1.00
CA ALA A 125 4.54 -0.84 2.19
C ALA A 125 3.40 -0.74 3.21
N LEU A 126 2.15 -0.57 2.74
CA LEU A 126 0.97 -0.42 3.58
C LEU A 126 0.67 -1.67 4.41
N MET A 127 1.02 -2.85 3.89
CA MET A 127 0.83 -4.14 4.57
C MET A 127 1.82 -4.33 5.73
N ASP A 128 2.99 -3.69 5.70
CA ASP A 128 3.96 -3.76 6.79
C ASP A 128 3.75 -2.63 7.81
N SER A 129 3.58 -3.00 9.08
CA SER A 129 3.25 -2.05 10.15
C SER A 129 4.28 -0.95 10.37
N ILE A 130 5.56 -1.22 10.07
CA ILE A 130 6.67 -0.27 10.22
C ILE A 130 6.82 0.52 8.93
N VAL A 131 6.90 -0.16 7.78
CA VAL A 131 7.18 0.48 6.49
C VAL A 131 6.05 1.42 6.08
N ARG A 132 4.79 1.14 6.39
CA ARG A 132 3.67 2.03 6.07
C ARG A 132 3.80 3.43 6.69
N THR A 133 4.49 3.55 7.83
CA THR A 133 4.73 4.87 8.47
C THR A 133 5.62 5.77 7.60
N LEU A 134 6.35 5.18 6.66
CA LEU A 134 7.18 5.88 5.68
C LEU A 134 6.40 6.32 4.44
N ILE A 135 5.14 5.92 4.27
CA ILE A 135 4.35 6.27 3.08
C ILE A 135 4.19 7.80 2.95
N PRO A 136 3.69 8.56 3.95
CA PRO A 136 3.59 10.01 3.82
C PRO A 136 4.93 10.71 3.51
N PRO A 137 6.05 10.44 4.20
CA PRO A 137 7.31 11.09 3.84
C PRO A 137 7.84 10.67 2.47
N VAL A 138 7.59 9.45 1.99
CA VAL A 138 7.94 9.04 0.62
C VAL A 138 7.11 9.81 -0.42
N VAL A 139 5.80 9.92 -0.22
CA VAL A 139 4.91 10.70 -1.11
C VAL A 139 5.34 12.16 -1.18
N TYR A 140 5.65 12.78 -0.03
CA TYR A 140 6.16 14.16 0.00
C TYR A 140 7.48 14.33 -0.77
N ARG A 141 8.41 13.37 -0.62
CA ARG A 141 9.69 13.38 -1.34
C ARG A 141 9.52 13.20 -2.84
N LEU A 142 8.60 12.34 -3.26
CA LEU A 142 8.25 12.18 -4.67
C LEU A 142 7.67 13.47 -5.26
N GLN A 143 6.75 14.12 -4.54
CA GLN A 143 6.16 15.39 -4.97
C GLN A 143 7.22 16.48 -5.17
N ARG A 144 8.20 16.56 -4.28
CA ARG A 144 9.32 17.50 -4.43
C ARG A 144 10.30 17.10 -5.52
N CYS A 145 10.59 15.80 -5.64
CA CYS A 145 11.59 15.22 -6.52
C CYS A 145 12.94 15.98 -6.55
N ALA A 146 13.42 16.48 -5.39
CA ALA A 146 14.66 17.23 -5.34
C ALA A 146 15.90 16.28 -5.31
N PRO A 147 17.10 16.76 -5.68
CA PRO A 147 18.31 15.93 -5.67
C PRO A 147 18.55 15.19 -4.33
N ASP A 148 18.33 15.88 -3.20
CA ASP A 148 18.48 15.31 -1.85
C ASP A 148 17.45 14.22 -1.51
N ASP A 149 16.39 14.10 -2.30
CA ASP A 149 15.33 13.11 -2.10
C ASP A 149 15.64 11.80 -2.86
N LEU A 150 16.46 11.84 -3.90
CA LEU A 150 16.64 10.72 -4.84
C LEU A 150 17.25 9.48 -4.19
N ASP A 151 18.30 9.62 -3.38
CA ASP A 151 18.93 8.46 -2.73
C ASP A 151 18.01 7.79 -1.73
N ILE A 152 17.21 8.58 -1.00
CA ILE A 152 16.25 8.09 -0.02
C ILE A 152 15.11 7.36 -0.72
N LEU A 153 14.56 7.94 -1.78
CA LEU A 153 13.53 7.31 -2.60
C LEU A 153 14.05 6.01 -3.21
N LYS A 154 15.25 6.02 -3.78
CA LYS A 154 15.86 4.82 -4.37
C LYS A 154 16.03 3.71 -3.33
N GLN A 155 16.53 4.03 -2.14
CA GLN A 155 16.66 3.06 -1.05
C GLN A 155 15.31 2.47 -0.65
N PHE A 156 14.28 3.30 -0.50
CA PHE A 156 12.93 2.85 -0.16
C PHE A 156 12.39 1.86 -1.20
N PHE A 157 12.39 2.24 -2.48
CA PHE A 157 11.85 1.38 -3.53
C PHE A 157 12.67 0.10 -3.76
N LEU A 158 14.00 0.17 -3.59
CA LEU A 158 14.84 -1.04 -3.60
C LEU A 158 14.51 -1.98 -2.44
N ALA A 159 14.32 -1.46 -1.23
CA ALA A 159 13.98 -2.27 -0.06
C ALA A 159 12.62 -2.95 -0.22
N VAL A 160 11.60 -2.22 -0.68
CA VAL A 160 10.27 -2.78 -0.95
C VAL A 160 10.32 -3.83 -2.06
N SER A 161 11.03 -3.55 -3.17
CA SER A 161 11.22 -4.49 -4.26
C SER A 161 11.91 -5.78 -3.81
N GLN A 162 12.96 -5.68 -2.99
CA GLN A 162 13.65 -6.85 -2.44
C GLN A 162 12.78 -7.66 -1.48
N ALA A 163 12.02 -6.99 -0.61
CA ALA A 163 11.09 -7.67 0.30
C ALA A 163 10.03 -8.47 -0.46
N ASN A 164 9.48 -7.90 -1.54
CA ASN A 164 8.49 -8.57 -2.40
C ASN A 164 9.06 -9.79 -3.15
N ASN A 165 10.36 -9.76 -3.48
CA ASN A 165 11.03 -10.83 -4.20
C ASN A 165 11.70 -11.86 -3.28
N ALA A 166 11.75 -11.61 -1.96
CA ALA A 166 12.36 -12.51 -1.01
C ALA A 166 11.50 -13.78 -0.87
N LYS A 167 12.10 -14.95 -1.15
CA LYS A 167 11.48 -16.24 -0.84
C LYS A 167 11.54 -16.47 0.65
N THR A 168 10.43 -16.28 1.34
CA THR A 168 10.27 -16.61 2.77
C THR A 168 10.06 -18.12 2.95
N GLU A 169 10.28 -18.67 4.13
CA GLU A 169 9.95 -20.09 4.39
C GLU A 169 8.44 -20.39 4.15
N ASP A 170 7.57 -19.40 4.39
CA ASP A 170 6.14 -19.48 4.07
C ASP A 170 5.86 -19.58 2.56
N SER A 171 6.74 -19.09 1.69
CA SER A 171 6.60 -19.27 0.25
C SER A 171 6.64 -20.75 -0.18
N ALA A 172 7.23 -21.63 0.64
CA ALA A 172 7.20 -23.07 0.42
C ALA A 172 5.84 -23.70 0.80
N LEU A 173 5.06 -23.04 1.65
CA LEU A 173 3.71 -23.44 2.05
C LEU A 173 2.63 -22.85 1.13
N GLN A 174 2.99 -21.87 0.28
CA GLN A 174 2.08 -21.29 -0.71
C GLN A 174 1.80 -22.27 -1.86
N SER A 175 0.57 -22.76 -1.91
CA SER A 175 0.05 -23.42 -3.10
C SER A 175 -0.54 -22.39 -4.07
N ASN A 176 0.21 -22.06 -5.12
CA ASN A 176 -0.25 -21.18 -6.20
C ASN A 176 -1.57 -21.65 -6.82
N LEU A 177 -1.78 -22.97 -6.87
CA LEU A 177 -3.03 -23.55 -7.35
C LEU A 177 -4.20 -23.23 -6.40
N LEU A 178 -4.01 -23.42 -5.10
CA LEU A 178 -5.04 -23.10 -4.10
C LEU A 178 -5.38 -21.61 -4.11
N GLN A 179 -4.37 -20.74 -4.17
CA GLN A 179 -4.56 -19.29 -4.28
C GLN A 179 -5.39 -18.94 -5.52
N SER A 180 -5.07 -19.53 -6.67
CA SER A 180 -5.79 -19.30 -7.93
C SER A 180 -7.25 -19.75 -7.86
N LEU A 181 -7.52 -20.87 -7.18
CA LEU A 181 -8.88 -21.38 -7.00
C LEU A 181 -9.73 -20.47 -6.10
N ILE A 182 -9.15 -19.97 -5.01
CA ILE A 182 -9.82 -19.02 -4.11
C ILE A 182 -10.15 -17.74 -4.89
N VAL A 183 -9.16 -17.13 -5.54
CA VAL A 183 -9.32 -15.94 -6.39
C VAL A 183 -10.46 -16.13 -7.39
N TYR A 184 -10.47 -17.25 -8.10
CA TYR A 184 -11.50 -17.54 -9.09
C TYR A 184 -12.89 -17.67 -8.45
N SER A 185 -12.99 -18.36 -7.31
CA SER A 185 -14.26 -18.54 -6.59
C SER A 185 -14.82 -17.23 -6.01
N GLU A 186 -13.94 -16.30 -5.64
CA GLU A 186 -14.29 -15.01 -5.04
C GLU A 186 -14.43 -13.88 -6.07
N MET A 187 -14.17 -14.15 -7.37
CA MET A 187 -14.31 -13.16 -8.44
C MET A 187 -15.77 -12.91 -8.84
N MET A 188 -16.68 -13.84 -8.50
CA MET A 188 -18.09 -13.78 -8.89
C MET A 188 -18.98 -13.43 -7.69
N GLU A 189 -19.58 -12.23 -7.70
CA GLU A 189 -20.47 -11.79 -6.61
C GLU A 189 -21.84 -12.48 -6.62
N ARG A 190 -22.22 -13.07 -7.77
CA ARG A 190 -23.47 -13.82 -7.96
C ARG A 190 -23.23 -14.99 -8.91
N PRO A 191 -23.92 -16.13 -8.73
CA PRO A 191 -23.86 -17.22 -9.69
C PRO A 191 -24.36 -16.74 -11.07
N LEU A 192 -23.70 -17.18 -12.14
CA LEU A 192 -24.25 -17.05 -13.48
C LEU A 192 -25.53 -17.90 -13.54
N LEU A 193 -26.66 -17.26 -13.81
CA LEU A 193 -27.91 -17.95 -14.10
C LEU A 193 -27.71 -18.71 -15.42
N SER A 194 -27.66 -20.04 -15.35
CA SER A 194 -27.79 -20.93 -16.50
C SER A 194 -29.26 -21.10 -16.87
#